data_AF-A1K749-F1
#
_entry.id   AF-A1K749-F1
#
_cell.length_a   1.000
_cell.length_b   1.000
_cell.length_c   1.000
_cell.angle_alpha   90.00
_cell.angle_beta   90.00
_cell.angle_gamma   90.00
#
_symmetry.space_group_name_H-M   'P 1'
#
loop_
_entity.id
_entity.type
_entity.pdbx_description
1 polymer ?
#
loop_
_entity_poly.entity_id
_entity_poly.type
_entity_poly.pdbx_seq_one_letter_code
_entity_poly.pdbx_strand_id
1 'polypeptide(L)'
;MSVTVEGSLRIKRIQGANGPFCVGDLLTEIGEFRVKDPVLDQFEEGVYTGRYIIQRIFSWSYTSNGRLVVEIRARLADLQIDDGTESTVPDAPAEPDPADEQSQPAEEGAESPAVAREDDKPAETASAPVADASPDRRLFGDELYALVVERKPVKLDPAIDDRKRFREQRNRLKSGLDYAFVPEEQTWYPAESEQYQAYLAGKSEA
;
A
#
# COMPACT_ATOMS: atom_id res chain seq x y z
N MET A 1 -0.57 -22.21 -7.43
CA MET A 1 -1.59 -22.18 -8.50
C MET A 1 -2.43 -20.95 -8.23
N SER A 2 -2.44 -19.98 -9.14
CA SER A 2 -3.28 -18.79 -9.00
C SER A 2 -4.65 -19.01 -9.64
N VAL A 3 -5.66 -18.29 -9.16
CA VAL A 3 -7.01 -18.30 -9.70
C VAL A 3 -7.38 -16.89 -10.10
N THR A 4 -7.90 -16.73 -11.30
CA THR A 4 -8.41 -15.46 -11.80
C THR A 4 -9.90 -15.36 -11.50
N VAL A 5 -10.31 -14.28 -10.84
CA VAL A 5 -11.71 -14.01 -10.48
C VAL A 5 -12.08 -12.59 -10.83
N GLU A 6 -13.33 -12.38 -11.21
CA GLU A 6 -13.91 -11.06 -11.40
C GLU A 6 -14.65 -10.65 -10.13
N GLY A 7 -14.59 -9.36 -9.81
CA GLY A 7 -15.18 -8.86 -8.57
C GLY A 7 -15.02 -7.37 -8.38
N SER A 8 -15.40 -6.92 -7.19
CA SER A 8 -15.21 -5.55 -6.74
C SER A 8 -14.34 -5.54 -5.49
N LEU A 9 -13.22 -4.81 -5.57
CA LEU A 9 -12.31 -4.55 -4.47
C LEU A 9 -12.65 -3.21 -3.84
N ARG A 10 -13.15 -3.25 -2.61
CA ARG A 10 -13.40 -2.05 -1.81
C ARG A 10 -12.15 -1.70 -1.01
N ILE A 11 -11.45 -0.66 -1.42
CA ILE A 11 -10.24 -0.20 -0.76
C ILE A 11 -10.62 0.84 0.30
N LYS A 12 -10.24 0.56 1.54
CA LYS A 12 -10.42 1.43 2.70
C LYS A 12 -9.06 1.81 3.25
N ARG A 13 -8.87 3.07 3.60
CA ARG A 13 -7.69 3.52 4.33
C ARG A 13 -7.99 3.41 5.82
N ILE A 14 -7.02 2.87 6.53
CA ILE A 14 -7.06 2.69 7.97
C ILE A 14 -5.81 3.34 8.54
N GLN A 15 -5.96 4.04 9.66
CA GLN A 15 -4.84 4.64 10.37
C GLN A 15 -4.16 3.60 11.27
N GLY A 16 -2.97 3.15 10.88
CA GLY A 16 -2.15 2.22 11.65
C GLY A 16 -1.12 2.91 12.54
N ALA A 17 -0.50 2.11 13.42
CA ALA A 17 0.59 2.57 14.27
C ALA A 17 1.81 3.05 13.46
N ASN A 18 2.05 2.48 12.26
CA ASN A 18 3.11 2.87 11.34
C ASN A 18 2.59 3.77 10.18
N GLY A 19 1.50 4.50 10.41
CA GLY A 19 0.89 5.40 9.44
C GLY A 19 -0.30 4.80 8.68
N PRO A 20 -0.92 5.59 7.77
CA PRO A 20 -2.11 5.16 7.06
C PRO A 20 -1.79 4.05 6.04
N PHE A 21 -2.63 3.01 6.04
CA PHE A 21 -2.51 1.85 5.18
C PHE A 21 -3.84 1.51 4.54
N CYS A 22 -3.82 0.91 3.36
CA CYS A 22 -5.01 0.52 2.64
C CYS A 22 -5.30 -0.98 2.83
N VAL A 23 -6.55 -1.30 3.10
CA VAL A 23 -7.07 -2.67 3.16
C VAL A 23 -8.17 -2.79 2.12
N GLY A 24 -8.18 -3.92 1.42
CA GLY A 24 -9.19 -4.25 0.41
C GLY A 24 -10.16 -5.30 0.94
N ASP A 25 -11.45 -5.07 0.76
CA ASP A 25 -12.46 -6.14 0.83
C ASP A 25 -12.79 -6.57 -0.60
N LEU A 26 -12.32 -7.76 -0.99
CA LEU A 26 -12.53 -8.32 -2.32
C LEU A 26 -13.83 -9.14 -2.33
N LEU A 27 -14.87 -8.61 -2.96
CA LEU A 27 -16.12 -9.31 -3.21
C LEU A 27 -16.07 -10.00 -4.58
N THR A 28 -16.22 -11.33 -4.58
CA THR A 28 -16.22 -12.16 -5.80
C THR A 28 -17.34 -13.19 -5.72
N GLU A 29 -17.63 -13.88 -6.83
CA GLU A 29 -18.62 -14.96 -6.86
C GLU A 29 -18.25 -16.14 -5.96
N ILE A 30 -16.94 -16.37 -5.74
CA ILE A 30 -16.43 -17.47 -4.92
C ILE A 30 -16.41 -17.14 -3.42
N GLY A 31 -16.65 -15.88 -3.05
CA GLY A 31 -16.67 -15.44 -1.65
C GLY A 31 -16.15 -14.01 -1.45
N GLU A 32 -16.11 -13.62 -0.18
CA GLU A 32 -15.53 -12.36 0.28
C GLU A 32 -14.18 -12.63 0.95
N PHE A 33 -13.15 -11.90 0.53
CA PHE A 33 -11.79 -12.06 1.04
C PHE A 33 -11.19 -10.73 1.45
N ARG A 34 -10.46 -10.73 2.57
CA ARG A 34 -9.66 -9.57 2.97
C ARG A 34 -8.33 -9.57 2.23
N VAL A 35 -8.01 -8.46 1.58
CA VAL A 35 -6.74 -8.23 0.90
C VAL A 35 -5.95 -7.18 1.66
N LYS A 36 -4.75 -7.52 2.09
CA LYS A 36 -3.85 -6.63 2.85
C LYS A 36 -2.50 -6.47 2.15
N ASP A 37 -2.49 -6.57 0.83
CA ASP A 37 -1.27 -6.51 0.04
C ASP A 37 -0.70 -5.09 -0.01
N PRO A 38 0.64 -4.93 -0.05
CA PRO A 38 1.28 -3.61 -0.13
C PRO A 38 0.82 -2.80 -1.34
N VAL A 39 0.50 -3.46 -2.46
CA VAL A 39 0.03 -2.82 -3.70
C VAL A 39 -1.16 -1.88 -3.45
N LEU A 40 -2.04 -2.21 -2.50
CA LEU A 40 -3.21 -1.42 -2.15
C LEU A 40 -2.86 -0.06 -1.58
N ASP A 41 -1.68 0.09 -0.97
CA ASP A 41 -1.22 1.36 -0.40
C ASP A 41 -1.02 2.44 -1.49
N GLN A 42 -0.91 2.06 -2.77
CA GLN A 42 -0.85 3.00 -3.91
C GLN A 42 -2.22 3.53 -4.32
N PHE A 43 -3.27 2.75 -4.07
CA PHE A 43 -4.64 3.09 -4.46
C PHE A 43 -5.26 4.07 -3.47
N GLU A 44 -6.19 4.88 -3.99
CA GLU A 44 -7.03 5.74 -3.16
C GLU A 44 -8.26 4.98 -2.66
N GLU A 45 -8.92 5.53 -1.65
CA GLU A 45 -10.14 4.92 -1.09
C GLU A 45 -11.26 4.92 -2.13
N GLY A 46 -11.90 3.76 -2.31
CA GLY A 46 -12.90 3.61 -3.35
C GLY A 46 -13.30 2.18 -3.62
N VAL A 47 -14.16 2.02 -4.61
CA VAL A 47 -14.59 0.73 -5.12
C VAL A 47 -14.03 0.57 -6.52
N TYR A 48 -13.16 -0.42 -6.67
CA TYR A 48 -12.55 -0.77 -7.94
C TYR A 48 -13.16 -2.08 -8.41
N THR A 49 -13.64 -2.12 -9.64
CA THR A 49 -14.19 -3.33 -10.26
C THR A 49 -13.23 -3.79 -11.33
N GLY A 50 -13.04 -5.10 -11.41
CA GLY A 50 -12.22 -5.69 -12.44
C GLY A 50 -11.84 -7.13 -12.15
N ARG A 51 -10.70 -7.53 -12.67
CA ARG A 51 -10.20 -8.90 -12.64
C ARG A 51 -9.01 -9.03 -11.71
N TYR A 52 -9.13 -9.90 -10.71
CA TYR A 52 -8.13 -10.13 -9.68
C TYR A 52 -7.52 -11.52 -9.84
N ILE A 53 -6.19 -11.60 -9.86
CA ILE A 53 -5.47 -12.87 -9.88
C ILE A 53 -5.05 -13.20 -8.46
N ILE A 54 -5.79 -14.11 -7.81
CA ILE A 54 -5.50 -14.56 -6.44
C ILE A 54 -4.37 -15.60 -6.48
N GLN A 55 -3.26 -15.31 -5.82
CA GLN A 55 -2.14 -16.22 -5.67
C GLN A 55 -2.46 -17.35 -4.69
N ARG A 56 -3.07 -17.00 -3.55
CA ARG A 56 -3.52 -17.94 -2.51
C ARG A 56 -4.60 -17.32 -1.63
N ILE A 57 -5.50 -18.17 -1.16
CA ILE A 57 -6.45 -17.87 -0.09
C ILE A 57 -5.97 -18.58 1.16
N PHE A 58 -5.93 -17.89 2.30
CA PHE A 58 -5.45 -18.45 3.56
C PHE A 58 -6.20 -17.83 4.73
N SER A 59 -6.46 -18.62 5.77
CA SER A 59 -6.94 -18.09 7.03
C SER A 59 -5.79 -17.46 7.79
N TRP A 60 -6.00 -16.26 8.32
CA TRP A 60 -5.09 -15.64 9.27
C TRP A 60 -5.87 -15.35 10.56
N SER A 61 -5.27 -15.60 11.70
CA SER A 61 -5.93 -15.41 12.99
C SER A 61 -5.06 -14.62 13.94
N TYR A 62 -5.68 -13.76 14.73
CA TYR A 62 -5.02 -13.02 15.78
C TYR A 62 -5.91 -12.91 17.01
N THR A 63 -5.28 -12.72 18.14
CA THR A 63 -5.97 -12.48 19.41
C THR A 63 -5.87 -11.01 19.78
N SER A 64 -7.02 -10.37 20.00
CA SER A 64 -7.08 -8.98 20.48
C SER A 64 -8.16 -8.84 21.55
N ASN A 65 -7.83 -8.21 22.67
CA ASN A 65 -8.74 -8.01 23.81
C ASN A 65 -9.45 -9.31 24.27
N GLY A 66 -8.73 -10.43 24.29
CA GLY A 66 -9.26 -11.74 24.67
C GLY A 66 -10.19 -12.40 23.65
N ARG A 67 -10.32 -11.85 22.43
CA ARG A 67 -11.07 -12.44 21.32
C ARG A 67 -10.13 -13.01 20.27
N LEU A 68 -10.38 -14.25 19.82
CA LEU A 68 -9.75 -14.83 18.64
C LEU A 68 -10.53 -14.38 17.40
N VAL A 69 -9.88 -13.62 16.53
CA VAL A 69 -10.43 -13.20 15.23
C VAL A 69 -9.78 -14.04 14.17
N VAL A 70 -10.58 -14.63 13.27
CA VAL A 70 -10.12 -15.38 12.11
C VAL A 70 -10.60 -14.64 10.85
N GLU A 71 -9.66 -14.24 10.01
CA GLU A 71 -9.90 -13.56 8.74
C GLU A 71 -9.56 -14.51 7.59
N ILE A 72 -10.42 -14.58 6.58
CA ILE A 72 -10.07 -15.24 5.32
C ILE A 72 -9.39 -14.20 4.43
N ARG A 73 -8.09 -14.35 4.23
CA ARG A 73 -7.28 -13.43 3.46
C ARG A 73 -6.96 -13.99 2.08
N ALA A 74 -6.91 -13.12 1.08
CA ALA A 74 -6.40 -13.43 -0.25
C ALA A 74 -5.12 -12.62 -0.49
N ARG A 75 -4.07 -13.29 -0.95
CA ARG A 75 -2.88 -12.64 -1.52
C ARG A 75 -3.06 -12.58 -3.02
N LEU A 76 -3.02 -11.39 -3.59
CA LEU A 76 -3.09 -11.15 -5.01
C LEU A 76 -1.70 -11.36 -5.63
N ALA A 77 -1.65 -12.06 -6.75
CA ALA A 77 -0.48 -12.08 -7.63
C ALA A 77 -0.48 -10.85 -8.53
N ASP A 78 -1.67 -10.44 -8.99
CA ASP A 78 -1.87 -9.34 -9.92
C ASP A 78 -3.34 -8.87 -9.87
N LEU A 79 -3.61 -7.67 -10.36
CA LEU A 79 -4.95 -7.07 -10.43
C LEU A 79 -5.08 -6.25 -11.72
N GLN A 80 -6.24 -6.29 -12.34
CA GLN A 80 -6.61 -5.51 -13.51
C GLN A 80 -7.88 -4.74 -13.17
N ILE A 81 -7.80 -3.41 -13.17
CA ILE A 81 -8.93 -2.54 -12.86
C ILE A 81 -9.59 -2.14 -14.16
N ASP A 82 -10.87 -2.45 -14.30
CA ASP A 82 -11.67 -2.09 -15.48
C ASP A 82 -12.40 -0.74 -15.26
N ASP A 83 -12.88 -0.51 -14.04
CA ASP A 83 -13.53 0.74 -13.63
C ASP A 83 -13.28 1.01 -12.14
N GLY A 84 -13.04 2.27 -11.80
CA GLY A 84 -12.62 2.69 -10.46
C GLY A 84 -13.41 3.90 -9.99
N THR A 85 -14.43 3.67 -9.17
CA THR A 85 -15.10 4.77 -8.47
C THR A 85 -14.34 5.04 -7.17
N GLU A 86 -13.42 6.01 -7.21
CA GLU A 86 -12.90 6.62 -5.99
C GLU A 86 -14.07 7.24 -5.23
N SER A 87 -14.23 6.83 -3.99
CA SER A 87 -15.34 7.27 -3.15
C SER A 87 -14.84 7.31 -1.73
N THR A 88 -14.99 8.47 -1.07
CA THR A 88 -14.69 8.58 0.35
C THR A 88 -15.74 7.79 1.12
N VAL A 89 -15.35 6.63 1.61
CA VAL A 89 -16.17 5.83 2.51
C VAL A 89 -15.84 6.30 3.93
N PRO A 90 -16.82 6.54 4.81
CA PRO A 90 -16.55 7.03 6.16
C PRO A 90 -15.63 6.09 6.94
N ASP A 91 -14.78 6.72 7.76
CA ASP A 91 -13.72 6.14 8.59
C ASP A 91 -14.16 4.84 9.30
N ALA A 92 -13.42 3.76 9.05
CA ALA A 92 -13.66 2.46 9.65
C ALA A 92 -12.90 2.34 10.99
N PRO A 93 -13.42 1.59 11.98
CA PRO A 93 -12.76 1.42 13.28
C PRO A 93 -11.34 0.85 13.13
N ALA A 94 -10.45 1.28 14.02
CA ALA A 94 -9.02 0.94 14.01
C ALA A 94 -8.76 -0.57 13.90
N GLU A 95 -8.25 -1.00 12.74
CA GLU A 95 -7.73 -2.35 12.53
C GLU A 95 -6.22 -2.40 12.86
N PRO A 96 -5.70 -3.54 13.34
CA PRO A 96 -4.27 -3.72 13.55
C PRO A 96 -3.49 -3.53 12.24
N ASP A 97 -2.37 -2.79 12.32
CA ASP A 97 -1.54 -2.47 11.16
C ASP A 97 -0.84 -3.75 10.64
N PRO A 98 -1.06 -4.13 9.38
CA PRO A 98 -0.41 -5.31 8.79
C PRO A 98 1.12 -5.22 8.79
N ALA A 99 1.71 -4.03 8.88
CA ALA A 99 3.16 -3.85 8.99
C ALA A 99 3.73 -4.36 10.33
N ASP A 100 2.93 -4.35 11.41
CA ASP A 100 3.32 -4.92 12.69
C ASP A 100 3.19 -6.46 12.69
N GLU A 101 2.25 -6.99 11.90
CA GLU A 101 2.03 -8.44 11.72
C GLU A 101 3.18 -9.12 10.94
N GLN A 102 3.85 -8.40 10.03
CA GLN A 102 5.04 -8.90 9.31
C GLN A 102 6.30 -8.99 10.19
N SER A 103 6.30 -8.27 11.30
CA SER A 103 7.42 -8.24 12.25
C SER A 103 7.28 -9.31 13.34
N GLN A 104 6.13 -9.99 13.44
CA GLN A 104 5.93 -11.09 14.37
C GLN A 104 6.34 -12.41 13.71
N PRO A 105 7.42 -13.06 14.17
CA PRO A 105 7.56 -14.49 13.96
C PRO A 105 6.35 -15.16 14.63
N ALA A 106 5.84 -16.23 14.03
CA ALA A 106 4.81 -17.06 14.65
C ALA A 106 5.39 -17.66 15.94
N GLU A 107 5.24 -16.97 17.07
CA GLU A 107 5.74 -17.42 18.36
C GLU A 107 4.60 -17.89 19.25
N GLU A 108 4.56 -19.22 19.35
CA GLU A 108 4.20 -20.02 20.52
C GLU A 108 4.58 -19.28 21.82
N GLY A 109 3.66 -19.29 22.80
CA GLY A 109 3.64 -18.33 23.90
C GLY A 109 4.81 -18.36 24.89
N ALA A 110 5.07 -17.22 25.52
CA ALA A 110 5.13 -17.04 26.98
C ALA A 110 5.43 -15.58 27.38
N GLU A 111 4.52 -15.02 28.18
CA GLU A 111 4.67 -14.05 29.30
C GLU A 111 5.69 -12.86 29.26
N SER A 112 5.09 -11.65 29.29
CA SER A 112 5.50 -10.31 29.80
C SER A 112 6.37 -10.27 31.09
N PRO A 113 6.94 -9.12 31.58
CA PRO A 113 6.51 -7.72 31.37
C PRO A 113 7.56 -6.56 31.27
N ALA A 114 7.09 -5.47 30.68
CA ALA A 114 7.31 -4.02 30.94
C ALA A 114 8.58 -3.48 31.65
N VAL A 115 9.22 -2.49 31.01
CA VAL A 115 9.69 -1.27 31.70
C VAL A 115 9.59 -0.05 30.77
N ALA A 116 9.33 1.12 31.38
CA ALA A 116 8.86 2.36 30.77
C ALA A 116 9.95 3.45 30.67
N ARG A 117 9.56 4.57 30.02
CA ARG A 117 10.07 5.96 30.10
C ARG A 117 11.27 6.29 29.20
N GLU A 118 11.46 7.49 28.65
CA GLU A 118 10.73 8.77 28.54
C GLU A 118 11.47 9.57 27.42
N ASP A 119 10.78 10.56 26.84
CA ASP A 119 11.25 11.78 26.16
C ASP A 119 12.58 11.83 25.36
N ASP A 120 12.52 12.28 24.10
CA ASP A 120 12.99 13.62 23.69
C ASP A 120 12.77 13.87 22.18
N LYS A 121 12.11 14.97 21.85
CA LYS A 121 12.16 15.73 20.58
C LYS A 121 12.49 17.16 21.04
N PRO A 122 13.25 18.03 20.33
CA PRO A 122 13.46 18.08 18.88
C PRO A 122 14.85 18.57 18.40
N ALA A 123 15.20 18.30 17.14
CA ALA A 123 16.14 19.16 16.42
C ALA A 123 15.93 19.11 14.90
N GLU A 124 15.34 20.18 14.40
CA GLU A 124 15.42 20.61 13.01
C GLU A 124 16.81 21.20 12.78
N THR A 125 17.57 20.72 11.80
CA THR A 125 18.68 21.49 11.22
C THR A 125 18.84 21.08 9.76
N ALA A 126 18.43 21.99 8.89
CA ALA A 126 18.79 22.00 7.49
C ALA A 126 20.31 22.16 7.35
N SER A 127 20.94 21.28 6.57
CA SER A 127 22.22 21.52 5.91
C SER A 127 22.41 20.50 4.77
N ALA A 128 22.21 20.95 3.53
CA ALA A 128 22.91 20.39 2.37
C ALA A 128 24.33 21.01 2.36
N PRO A 129 25.41 20.38 1.82
CA PRO A 129 25.45 19.90 0.43
C PRO A 129 26.32 18.65 0.09
N VAL A 130 25.96 18.02 -1.03
CA VAL A 130 26.72 17.29 -2.08
C VAL A 130 27.72 16.15 -1.78
N ALA A 131 27.49 15.05 -2.52
CA ALA A 131 28.35 13.91 -2.86
C ALA A 131 28.30 12.66 -1.95
N ASP A 132 27.14 11.99 -1.87
CA ASP A 132 27.06 10.62 -1.37
C ASP A 132 25.77 9.95 -1.84
N ALA A 133 25.77 8.62 -1.98
CA ALA A 133 24.63 7.82 -2.47
C ALA A 133 23.28 8.33 -1.94
N SER A 134 22.51 9.01 -2.81
CA SER A 134 21.27 9.69 -2.44
C SER A 134 20.39 8.75 -1.62
N PRO A 135 19.79 9.17 -0.48
CA PRO A 135 18.87 8.33 0.28
C PRO A 135 17.78 7.73 -0.62
N ASP A 136 17.39 8.47 -1.65
CA ASP A 136 16.49 8.04 -2.72
C ASP A 136 17.02 6.86 -3.55
N ARG A 137 18.32 6.85 -3.86
CA ARG A 137 18.98 5.75 -4.60
C ARG A 137 19.00 4.46 -3.78
N ARG A 138 19.13 4.55 -2.45
CA ARG A 138 18.99 3.39 -1.55
C ARG A 138 17.55 2.90 -1.45
N LEU A 139 16.60 3.83 -1.42
CA LEU A 139 15.18 3.54 -1.28
C LEU A 139 14.61 2.88 -2.54
N PHE A 140 14.86 3.47 -3.70
CA PHE A 140 14.35 3.03 -5.01
C PHE A 140 15.25 2.00 -5.70
N GLY A 141 16.56 1.97 -5.39
CA GLY A 141 17.54 1.24 -6.19
C GLY A 141 17.94 2.01 -7.45
N ASP A 142 19.00 1.56 -8.12
CA ASP A 142 19.63 2.30 -9.21
C ASP A 142 18.72 2.48 -10.44
N GLU A 143 17.91 1.46 -10.74
CA GLU A 143 17.02 1.44 -11.92
C GLU A 143 15.84 2.39 -11.76
N LEU A 144 15.10 2.29 -10.65
CA LEU A 144 13.98 3.18 -10.37
C LEU A 144 14.46 4.61 -10.10
N TYR A 145 15.62 4.79 -9.47
CA TYR A 145 16.21 6.12 -9.26
C TYR A 145 16.56 6.81 -10.58
N ALA A 146 17.12 6.09 -11.56
CA ALA A 146 17.39 6.65 -12.89
C ALA A 146 16.11 7.15 -13.56
N LEU A 147 15.02 6.38 -13.50
CA LEU A 147 13.72 6.78 -14.04
C LEU A 147 13.14 8.00 -13.33
N VAL A 148 13.26 8.06 -11.99
CA VAL A 148 12.82 9.20 -11.20
C VAL A 148 13.58 10.49 -11.57
N VAL A 149 14.90 10.41 -11.72
CA VAL A 149 15.77 11.53 -12.11
C VAL A 149 15.43 12.00 -13.53
N GLU A 150 15.13 11.08 -14.43
CA GLU A 150 14.71 11.38 -15.81
C GLU A 150 13.24 11.82 -15.93
N ARG A 151 12.51 11.92 -14.83
CA ARG A 151 11.05 12.20 -14.78
C ARG A 151 10.23 11.27 -15.68
N LYS A 152 10.57 9.99 -15.68
CA LYS A 152 9.88 8.93 -16.44
C LYS A 152 8.85 8.19 -15.60
N PRO A 153 7.88 7.48 -16.21
CA PRO A 153 6.95 6.64 -15.48
C PRO A 153 7.66 5.58 -14.64
N VAL A 154 7.20 5.41 -13.39
CA VAL A 154 7.78 4.50 -12.40
C VAL A 154 6.73 3.48 -11.97
N LYS A 155 7.08 2.20 -12.06
CA LYS A 155 6.28 1.11 -11.47
C LYS A 155 6.97 0.65 -10.19
N LEU A 156 6.26 0.71 -9.06
CA LEU A 156 6.73 0.13 -7.82
C LEU A 156 6.48 -1.38 -7.85
N ASP A 157 7.48 -2.17 -7.43
CA ASP A 157 7.33 -3.61 -7.34
C ASP A 157 6.47 -3.98 -6.10
N PRO A 158 5.25 -4.51 -6.28
CA PRO A 158 4.40 -4.89 -5.17
C PRO A 158 4.81 -6.22 -4.51
N ALA A 159 5.76 -6.96 -5.11
CA ALA A 159 6.30 -8.20 -4.55
C ALA A 159 7.28 -7.96 -3.39
N ILE A 160 7.61 -6.71 -3.08
CA ILE A 160 8.37 -6.35 -1.89
C ILE A 160 7.51 -6.72 -0.67
N ASP A 161 7.82 -7.85 -0.03
CA ASP A 161 7.17 -8.32 1.20
C ASP A 161 7.33 -7.33 2.38
N ASP A 162 8.16 -6.29 2.24
CA ASP A 162 8.41 -5.26 3.25
C ASP A 162 7.51 -4.03 3.04
N ARG A 163 6.32 -4.07 3.67
CA ARG A 163 5.30 -3.01 3.51
C ARG A 163 5.79 -1.64 3.96
N LYS A 164 6.73 -1.57 4.91
CA LYS A 164 7.32 -0.30 5.38
C LYS A 164 8.11 0.37 4.26
N ARG A 165 9.01 -0.38 3.60
CA ARG A 165 9.79 0.12 2.47
C ARG A 165 8.91 0.57 1.31
N PHE A 166 7.85 -0.19 1.03
CA PHE A 166 6.87 0.17 -0.01
C PHE A 166 6.14 1.48 0.29
N ARG A 167 5.73 1.70 1.54
CA ARG A 167 5.13 2.97 1.99
C ARG A 167 6.10 4.15 1.86
N GLU A 168 7.38 3.96 2.20
CA GLU A 168 8.41 4.98 2.04
C GLU A 168 8.61 5.35 0.57
N GLN A 169 8.72 4.37 -0.33
CA GLN A 169 8.82 4.60 -1.77
C GLN A 169 7.63 5.40 -2.31
N ARG A 170 6.40 4.98 -1.96
CA ARG A 170 5.17 5.69 -2.32
C ARG A 170 5.15 7.13 -1.81
N ASN A 171 5.42 7.33 -0.52
CA ASN A 171 5.39 8.66 0.09
C ASN A 171 6.45 9.58 -0.54
N ARG A 172 7.62 9.02 -0.86
CA ARG A 172 8.69 9.77 -1.52
C ARG A 172 8.30 10.20 -2.94
N LEU A 173 7.60 9.36 -3.70
CA LEU A 173 7.05 9.72 -5.01
C LEU A 173 5.96 10.79 -4.90
N LYS A 174 4.98 10.61 -4.00
CA LYS A 174 3.81 11.49 -3.87
C LYS A 174 4.15 12.87 -3.30
N SER A 175 4.88 12.92 -2.19
CA SER A 175 5.14 14.17 -1.46
C SER A 175 6.52 14.76 -1.73
N GLY A 176 7.45 13.96 -2.24
CA GLY A 176 8.83 14.37 -2.42
C GLY A 176 9.22 14.70 -3.86
N LEU A 177 8.48 14.19 -4.84
CA LEU A 177 8.85 14.22 -6.27
C LEU A 177 7.68 14.63 -7.18
N ASP A 178 6.51 14.95 -6.61
CA ASP A 178 5.28 15.36 -7.31
C ASP A 178 4.83 14.36 -8.40
N TYR A 179 4.83 13.07 -8.06
CA TYR A 179 4.22 12.03 -8.88
C TYR A 179 2.80 11.72 -8.42
N ALA A 180 1.97 11.34 -9.39
CA ALA A 180 0.62 10.88 -9.18
C ALA A 180 0.44 9.47 -9.73
N PHE A 181 -0.39 8.67 -9.06
CA PHE A 181 -0.61 7.28 -9.39
C PHE A 181 -1.81 7.12 -10.31
N VAL A 182 -1.66 6.35 -11.39
CA VAL A 182 -2.74 5.96 -12.29
C VAL A 182 -3.12 4.50 -11.98
N PRO A 183 -4.32 4.25 -11.41
CA PRO A 183 -4.76 2.92 -10.98
C PRO A 183 -4.83 1.88 -12.09
N GLU A 184 -5.29 2.26 -13.29
CA GLU A 184 -5.47 1.38 -14.44
C GLU A 184 -4.15 0.74 -14.90
N GLU A 185 -3.10 1.54 -14.94
CA GLU A 185 -1.78 1.10 -15.39
C GLU A 185 -0.84 0.70 -14.24
N GLN A 186 -1.30 0.90 -12.99
CA GLN A 186 -0.50 0.77 -11.77
C GLN A 186 0.85 1.49 -11.87
N THR A 187 0.84 2.68 -12.46
CA THR A 187 2.06 3.43 -12.80
C THR A 187 2.04 4.81 -12.18
N TRP A 188 3.18 5.23 -11.65
CA TRP A 188 3.39 6.59 -11.18
C TRP A 188 3.87 7.46 -12.33
N TYR A 189 3.14 8.53 -12.59
CA TYR A 189 3.48 9.53 -13.59
C TYR A 189 3.83 10.86 -12.91
N PRO A 190 4.79 11.64 -13.44
CA PRO A 190 4.99 13.00 -12.99
C PRO A 190 3.69 13.81 -13.16
N ALA A 191 3.33 14.65 -12.19
CA ALA A 191 2.11 15.45 -12.26
C ALA A 191 2.06 16.40 -13.49
N GLU A 192 3.23 16.77 -14.00
CA GLU A 192 3.40 17.60 -15.21
C GLU A 192 3.33 16.80 -16.53
N SER A 193 3.27 15.46 -16.47
CA SER A 193 3.26 14.63 -17.68
C SER A 193 1.92 14.71 -18.42
N GLU A 194 1.98 14.75 -19.75
CA GLU A 194 0.79 14.73 -20.61
C GLU A 194 -0.09 13.51 -20.36
N GLN A 195 0.51 12.37 -19.99
CA GLN A 195 -0.18 11.13 -19.67
C GLN A 195 -1.06 11.26 -18.42
N TYR A 196 -0.53 11.88 -17.36
CA TYR A 196 -1.33 12.14 -16.15
C TYR A 196 -2.43 13.17 -16.41
N GLN A 197 -2.16 14.20 -17.20
CA GLN A 197 -3.16 15.19 -17.59
C GLN A 197 -4.28 14.57 -18.45
N ALA A 198 -3.95 13.64 -19.34
CA ALA A 198 -4.93 12.88 -20.12
C ALA A 198 -5.80 11.99 -19.23
N TYR A 199 -5.21 11.34 -18.20
CA TYR A 199 -5.97 10.59 -17.20
C TYR A 199 -6.95 11.50 -16.43
N LEU A 200 -6.49 12.68 -15.98
CA LEU A 200 -7.38 13.65 -15.31
C LEU A 200 -8.51 14.14 -16.22
N ALA A 201 -8.22 14.38 -17.50
CA ALA A 201 -9.22 14.78 -18.48
C ALA A 201 -10.28 13.69 -18.70
N GLY A 202 -9.85 12.44 -18.91
CA GLY A 202 -10.75 11.30 -19.08
C GLY A 202 -11.60 11.02 -17.84
N LYS A 203 -11.05 11.23 -16.64
CA LYS A 203 -11.77 11.12 -15.37
C LYS A 203 -12.83 12.21 -15.18
N SER A 204 -12.65 13.39 -15.79
CA SER A 204 -13.63 14.49 -15.69
C SER A 204 -14.86 14.33 -16.59
N GLU A 205 -14.77 13.47 -17.60
CA GLU A 205 -15.86 13.17 -18.56
C GLU A 205 -16.73 11.97 -18.14
N ALA A 206 -16.31 11.20 -17.13
CA ALA A 206 -17.03 10.04 -16.59
C ALA A 206 -17.85 10.41 -15.33
#